data_AF-A0A8J7W6B4-F1
#
_entry.id   AF-A0A8J7W6B4-F1
#
_cell.length_a   1.000
_cell.length_b   1.000
_cell.length_c   1.000
_cell.angle_alpha   90.00
_cell.angle_beta   90.00
_cell.angle_gamma   90.00
#
_symmetry.space_group_name_H-M   'P 1'
#
loop_
_entity.id
_entity.type
_entity.pdbx_description
1 polymer ?
#
loop_
_entity_poly.entity_id
_entity_poly.type
_entity_poly.pdbx_seq_one_letter_code
_entity_poly.pdbx_strand_id
1 'polypeptide(L)'
;MRFNELLELLEIENLDEFGYFEHFAALVECDEEISYEMFYKVLSDVDTETLLDLTDNYFEDILQGMPDDGVEIYTLFSTIKQALMGHLKASSSREDRVLYVDELFKFRTWYIFDSVVTCKRLKDDVKKEVTLSEALSLYRSEKLNEDQYSYDFSECLDYDLDEYTIPIDAAIDEEYDDILEEDEDLYEDGLIDRDFPVIDGEDYEEEEDDYEDY
;
A
#
# COMPACT_ATOMS: atom_id res chain seq x y z
N MET A 1 -3.94 -1.29 27.35
CA MET A 1 -2.70 -1.97 27.74
C MET A 1 -1.67 -0.98 28.33
N ARG A 2 -0.73 -1.42 29.17
CA ARG A 2 0.46 -0.65 29.61
C ARG A 2 1.67 -0.97 28.73
N PHE A 3 2.68 -0.10 28.68
CA PHE A 3 3.84 -0.29 27.81
C PHE A 3 4.61 -1.61 28.05
N ASN A 4 4.77 -2.04 29.31
CA ASN A 4 5.43 -3.34 29.58
C ASN A 4 4.60 -4.54 29.09
N GLU A 5 3.27 -4.43 29.14
CA GLU A 5 2.38 -5.48 28.60
C GLU A 5 2.51 -5.53 27.07
N LEU A 6 2.74 -4.38 26.41
CA LEU A 6 3.05 -4.34 24.98
C LEU A 6 4.39 -5.02 24.67
N LEU A 7 5.44 -4.77 25.45
CA LEU A 7 6.73 -5.46 25.26
C LEU A 7 6.60 -6.99 25.43
N GLU A 8 5.83 -7.43 26.43
CA GLU A 8 5.51 -8.84 26.65
C GLU A 8 4.74 -9.45 25.47
N LEU A 9 3.75 -8.72 24.92
CA LEU A 9 2.99 -9.14 23.75
C LEU A 9 3.86 -9.26 22.49
N LEU A 10 4.81 -8.34 22.32
CA LEU A 10 5.76 -8.36 21.21
C LEU A 10 6.91 -9.35 21.43
N GLU A 11 6.94 -10.05 22.57
CA GLU A 11 7.98 -11.00 22.98
C GLU A 11 9.40 -10.41 23.00
N ILE A 12 9.53 -9.13 23.38
CA ILE A 12 10.82 -8.40 23.46
C ILE A 12 11.09 -7.86 24.87
N GLU A 13 12.36 -7.76 25.27
CA GLU A 13 12.74 -7.18 26.56
C GLU A 13 12.81 -5.64 26.50
N ASN A 14 13.15 -5.10 25.32
CA ASN A 14 13.34 -3.66 25.08
C ASN A 14 13.13 -3.34 23.58
N LEU A 15 12.98 -2.05 23.25
CA LEU A 15 12.67 -1.63 21.87
C LEU A 15 13.82 -1.87 20.87
N ASP A 16 15.07 -1.99 21.33
CA ASP A 16 16.21 -2.24 20.44
C ASP A 16 16.15 -3.66 19.81
N GLU A 17 15.31 -4.55 20.35
CA GLU A 17 15.04 -5.89 19.81
C GLU A 17 13.91 -5.91 18.75
N PHE A 18 13.18 -4.80 18.58
CA PHE A 18 12.15 -4.71 17.54
C PHE A 18 12.81 -4.63 16.16
N GLY A 19 12.40 -5.50 15.23
CA GLY A 19 13.05 -5.61 13.92
C GLY A 19 12.80 -6.91 13.18
N TYR A 20 12.14 -7.88 13.80
CA TYR A 20 11.74 -9.13 13.17
C TYR A 20 10.28 -9.10 12.72
N PHE A 21 9.97 -9.90 11.70
CA PHE A 21 8.65 -10.01 11.11
C PHE A 21 7.58 -10.31 12.16
N GLU A 22 7.87 -11.25 13.07
CA GLU A 22 6.96 -11.69 14.13
C GLU A 22 6.61 -10.55 15.09
N HIS A 23 7.56 -9.66 15.39
CA HIS A 23 7.31 -8.49 16.23
C HIS A 23 6.36 -7.51 15.53
N PHE A 24 6.56 -7.29 14.23
CA PHE A 24 5.71 -6.41 13.44
C PHE A 24 4.30 -6.98 13.26
N ALA A 25 4.19 -8.27 12.92
CA ALA A 25 2.93 -8.98 12.82
C ALA A 25 2.17 -8.95 14.17
N ALA A 26 2.86 -9.20 15.30
CA ALA A 26 2.24 -9.13 16.63
C ALA A 26 1.72 -7.71 16.95
N LEU A 27 2.46 -6.67 16.57
CA LEU A 27 2.04 -5.28 16.76
C LEU A 27 0.78 -4.93 15.95
N VAL A 28 0.73 -5.39 14.69
CA VAL A 28 -0.37 -5.09 13.77
C VAL A 28 -1.59 -5.96 14.04
N GLU A 29 -1.41 -7.24 14.33
CA GLU A 29 -2.50 -8.23 14.35
C GLU A 29 -3.09 -8.52 15.72
N CYS A 30 -2.54 -7.96 16.80
CA CYS A 30 -3.13 -8.22 18.11
C CYS A 30 -4.54 -7.64 18.22
N ASP A 31 -5.42 -8.38 18.88
CA ASP A 31 -6.81 -8.01 19.14
C ASP A 31 -6.97 -7.14 20.40
N GLU A 32 -5.85 -6.74 21.02
CA GLU A 32 -5.84 -5.87 22.18
C GLU A 32 -5.77 -4.38 21.81
N GLU A 33 -6.32 -3.51 22.64
CA GLU A 33 -6.24 -2.06 22.43
C GLU A 33 -4.84 -1.54 22.77
N ILE A 34 -4.12 -1.10 21.74
CA ILE A 34 -2.85 -0.38 21.84
C ILE A 34 -3.13 1.11 21.63
N SER A 35 -2.72 1.95 22.58
CA SER A 35 -2.83 3.40 22.40
C SER A 35 -1.89 3.88 21.29
N TYR A 36 -2.34 4.85 20.49
CA TYR A 36 -1.53 5.48 19.45
C TYR A 36 -0.13 5.91 19.94
N GLU A 37 -0.02 6.50 21.14
CA GLU A 37 1.28 6.93 21.69
C GLU A 37 2.28 5.77 21.83
N MET A 38 1.82 4.60 22.29
CA MET A 38 2.67 3.42 22.40
C MET A 38 3.02 2.84 21.03
N PHE A 39 2.07 2.82 20.11
CA PHE A 39 2.26 2.35 18.74
C PHE A 39 3.31 3.21 18.00
N TYR A 40 3.16 4.54 18.07
CA TYR A 40 4.13 5.50 17.57
C TYR A 40 5.49 5.33 18.23
N LYS A 41 5.52 5.14 19.55
CA LYS A 41 6.79 4.99 20.28
C LYS A 41 7.60 3.78 19.77
N VAL A 42 6.95 2.64 19.53
CA VAL A 42 7.62 1.44 18.98
C VAL A 42 8.19 1.75 17.60
N LEU A 43 7.34 2.18 16.66
CA LEU A 43 7.73 2.36 15.25
C LEU A 43 8.71 3.51 15.03
N SER A 44 8.64 4.55 15.84
CA SER A 44 9.58 5.67 15.73
C SER A 44 11.02 5.29 16.12
N ASP A 45 11.22 4.24 16.93
CA ASP A 45 12.57 3.83 17.40
C ASP A 45 13.35 2.97 16.39
N VAL A 46 12.64 2.34 15.46
CA VAL A 46 13.19 1.45 14.43
C VAL A 46 13.89 2.26 13.34
N ASP A 47 14.94 1.78 12.69
CA ASP A 47 15.48 2.49 11.52
C ASP A 47 14.56 2.36 10.28
N THR A 48 14.74 3.25 9.30
CA THR A 48 13.81 3.33 8.15
C THR A 48 13.94 2.12 7.22
N GLU A 49 15.15 1.58 7.03
CA GLU A 49 15.37 0.41 6.18
C GLU A 49 14.67 -0.82 6.76
N THR A 50 14.83 -1.05 8.07
CA THR A 50 14.12 -2.12 8.77
C THR A 50 12.59 -1.98 8.66
N LEU A 51 12.04 -0.76 8.79
CA LEU A 51 10.58 -0.58 8.64
C LEU A 51 10.09 -0.81 7.21
N LEU A 52 10.88 -0.44 6.20
CA LEU A 52 10.55 -0.71 4.80
C LEU A 52 10.48 -2.22 4.58
N ASP A 53 11.50 -2.96 5.01
CA ASP A 53 11.54 -4.42 4.88
C ASP A 53 10.40 -5.09 5.64
N LEU A 54 10.12 -4.68 6.88
CA LEU A 54 9.03 -5.25 7.69
C LEU A 54 7.67 -4.99 7.06
N THR A 55 7.41 -3.76 6.59
CA THR A 55 6.15 -3.38 5.95
C THR A 55 5.97 -4.16 4.65
N ASP A 56 7.02 -4.24 3.82
CA ASP A 56 6.98 -4.94 2.55
C ASP A 56 6.67 -6.43 2.73
N ASN A 57 7.44 -7.10 3.59
CA ASN A 57 7.29 -8.53 3.87
C ASN A 57 5.92 -8.86 4.49
N TYR A 58 5.43 -8.02 5.40
CA TYR A 58 4.13 -8.21 6.05
C TYR A 58 2.98 -8.20 5.04
N PHE A 59 2.94 -7.18 4.17
CA PHE A 59 1.88 -7.10 3.16
C PHE A 59 2.03 -8.19 2.08
N GLU A 60 3.26 -8.57 1.69
CA GLU A 60 3.47 -9.69 0.77
C GLU A 60 2.94 -11.02 1.33
N ASP A 61 3.16 -11.31 2.62
CA ASP A 61 2.61 -12.52 3.25
C ASP A 61 1.08 -12.54 3.21
N ILE A 62 0.44 -11.40 3.46
CA ILE A 62 -1.02 -11.26 3.34
C ILE A 62 -1.49 -11.49 1.90
N LEU A 63 -0.85 -10.82 0.94
CA LEU A 63 -1.23 -10.87 -0.48
C LEU A 63 -1.11 -12.29 -1.04
N GLN A 64 -0.03 -13.02 -0.70
CA GLN A 64 0.14 -14.43 -1.05
C GLN A 64 -0.91 -15.34 -0.39
N GLY A 65 -1.47 -14.90 0.73
CA GLY A 65 -2.50 -15.59 1.48
C GLY A 65 -3.94 -15.32 1.03
N MET A 66 -4.17 -14.43 0.06
CA MET A 66 -5.52 -14.02 -0.34
C MET A 66 -6.30 -15.07 -1.17
N PRO A 67 -7.65 -15.02 -1.14
CA PRO A 67 -8.49 -15.78 -2.08
C PRO A 67 -8.29 -15.36 -3.54
N ASP A 68 -8.31 -16.33 -4.46
CA ASP A 68 -8.13 -16.10 -5.90
C ASP A 68 -9.21 -15.18 -6.50
N ASP A 69 -10.41 -15.16 -5.92
CA ASP A 69 -11.53 -14.33 -6.34
C ASP A 69 -11.60 -12.97 -5.61
N GLY A 70 -10.65 -12.68 -4.71
CA GLY A 70 -10.55 -11.44 -3.95
C GLY A 70 -9.77 -10.34 -4.67
N VAL A 71 -9.99 -10.11 -5.97
CA VAL A 71 -9.18 -9.18 -6.77
C VAL A 71 -9.26 -7.74 -6.26
N GLU A 72 -10.46 -7.24 -5.93
CA GLU A 72 -10.62 -5.86 -5.47
C GLU A 72 -9.94 -5.63 -4.11
N ILE A 73 -10.04 -6.58 -3.19
CA ILE A 73 -9.40 -6.49 -1.88
C ILE A 73 -7.87 -6.64 -1.99
N TYR A 74 -7.39 -7.49 -2.91
CA TYR A 74 -5.96 -7.58 -3.23
C TYR A 74 -5.43 -6.22 -3.71
N THR A 75 -6.12 -5.58 -4.66
CA THR A 75 -5.73 -4.24 -5.14
C THR A 75 -5.70 -3.23 -4.00
N LEU A 76 -6.72 -3.22 -3.13
CA LEU A 76 -6.78 -2.31 -1.99
C LEU A 76 -5.57 -2.49 -1.05
N PHE A 77 -5.22 -3.73 -0.69
CA PHE A 77 -4.05 -4.00 0.15
C PHE A 77 -2.75 -3.56 -0.53
N SER A 78 -2.60 -3.80 -1.83
CA SER A 78 -1.44 -3.32 -2.59
C SER A 78 -1.34 -1.79 -2.57
N THR A 79 -2.47 -1.07 -2.68
CA THR A 79 -2.49 0.39 -2.59
C THR A 79 -2.13 0.88 -1.19
N ILE A 80 -2.67 0.26 -0.12
CA ILE A 80 -2.31 0.58 1.26
C ILE A 80 -0.81 0.36 1.50
N LYS A 81 -0.28 -0.78 1.05
CA LYS A 81 1.16 -1.09 1.08
C LYS A 81 1.97 0.02 0.40
N GLN A 82 1.62 0.42 -0.82
CA GLN A 82 2.31 1.47 -1.56
C GLN A 82 2.29 2.81 -0.82
N ALA A 83 1.15 3.19 -0.23
CA ALA A 83 1.04 4.42 0.57
C ALA A 83 1.98 4.39 1.79
N LEU A 84 1.96 3.29 2.57
CA LEU A 84 2.85 3.10 3.72
C LEU A 84 4.33 3.18 3.34
N MET A 85 4.72 2.47 2.29
CA MET A 85 6.08 2.50 1.76
C MET A 85 6.48 3.91 1.30
N GLY A 86 5.55 4.63 0.67
CA GLY A 86 5.73 6.03 0.27
C GLY A 86 5.98 6.95 1.46
N HIS A 87 5.19 6.82 2.54
CA HIS A 87 5.39 7.59 3.77
C HIS A 87 6.76 7.34 4.40
N LEU A 88 7.22 6.08 4.44
CA LEU A 88 8.56 5.75 4.96
C LEU A 88 9.67 6.35 4.11
N LYS A 89 9.58 6.25 2.78
CA LYS A 89 10.57 6.82 1.84
C LYS A 89 10.63 8.34 1.90
N ALA A 90 9.49 9.01 2.16
CA ALA A 90 9.42 10.47 2.30
C ALA A 90 9.90 10.96 3.67
N SER A 91 9.91 10.10 4.70
CA SER A 91 10.29 10.46 6.06
C SER A 91 11.81 10.65 6.18
N SER A 92 12.23 11.90 6.41
CA SER A 92 13.66 12.24 6.54
C SER A 92 14.17 12.07 7.98
N SER A 93 13.28 11.99 8.96
CA SER A 93 13.60 11.85 10.37
C SER A 93 12.57 11.00 11.11
N ARG A 94 12.89 10.60 12.34
CA ARG A 94 11.98 9.90 13.25
C ARG A 94 10.68 10.69 13.50
N GLU A 95 10.80 12.01 13.60
CA GLU A 95 9.70 12.92 13.90
C GLU A 95 8.73 13.06 12.72
N ASP A 96 9.22 12.86 11.49
CA ASP A 96 8.42 12.95 10.25
C ASP A 96 7.58 11.69 9.97
N ARG A 97 7.76 10.62 10.76
CA ARG A 97 7.07 9.33 10.56
C ARG A 97 5.61 9.31 11.01
N VAL A 98 5.06 10.43 11.45
CA VAL A 98 3.67 10.54 11.91
C VAL A 98 2.71 9.98 10.85
N LEU A 99 2.92 10.32 9.57
CA LEU A 99 2.04 9.86 8.49
C LEU A 99 2.07 8.34 8.29
N TYR A 100 3.25 7.72 8.35
CA TYR A 100 3.36 6.25 8.29
C TYR A 100 2.64 5.60 9.46
N VAL A 101 2.85 6.12 10.68
CA VAL A 101 2.23 5.57 11.88
C VAL A 101 0.72 5.77 11.86
N ASP A 102 0.23 6.92 11.42
CA ASP A 102 -1.19 7.21 11.26
C ASP A 102 -1.85 6.22 10.30
N GLU A 103 -1.26 6.05 9.12
CA GLU A 103 -1.79 5.14 8.10
C GLU A 103 -1.76 3.68 8.58
N LEU A 104 -0.67 3.23 9.22
CA LEU A 104 -0.57 1.85 9.71
C LEU A 104 -1.53 1.61 10.89
N PHE A 105 -1.70 2.60 11.77
CA PHE A 105 -2.64 2.49 12.89
C PHE A 105 -4.10 2.47 12.39
N LYS A 106 -4.43 3.26 11.36
CA LYS A 106 -5.71 3.23 10.67
C LYS A 106 -5.94 1.87 10.01
N PHE A 107 -4.96 1.37 9.26
CA PHE A 107 -5.00 0.04 8.64
C PHE A 107 -5.26 -1.03 9.68
N ARG A 108 -4.48 -1.06 10.77
CA ARG A 108 -4.65 -2.01 11.87
C ARG A 108 -6.07 -1.98 12.42
N THR A 109 -6.57 -0.78 12.72
CA THR A 109 -7.89 -0.61 13.34
C THR A 109 -8.97 -1.18 12.42
N TRP A 110 -8.92 -0.85 11.14
CA TRP A 110 -9.81 -1.38 10.12
C TRP A 110 -9.67 -2.89 9.92
N TYR A 111 -8.45 -3.40 9.75
CA TYR A 111 -8.15 -4.79 9.43
C TYR A 111 -8.53 -5.76 10.57
N ILE A 112 -8.31 -5.36 11.82
CA ILE A 112 -8.52 -6.19 13.00
C ILE A 112 -9.90 -6.00 13.63
N PHE A 113 -10.47 -4.79 13.60
CA PHE A 113 -11.68 -4.48 14.38
C PHE A 113 -12.88 -4.03 13.55
N ASP A 114 -12.70 -3.14 12.58
CA ASP A 114 -13.85 -2.44 11.97
C ASP A 114 -14.36 -3.06 10.66
N SER A 115 -13.50 -3.76 9.93
CA SER A 115 -13.86 -4.38 8.64
C SER A 115 -14.91 -5.47 8.80
N VAL A 116 -15.76 -5.62 7.77
CA VAL A 116 -16.83 -6.62 7.76
C VAL A 116 -16.76 -7.44 6.47
N VAL A 117 -16.50 -8.73 6.62
CA VAL A 117 -16.52 -9.72 5.55
C VAL A 117 -17.64 -10.71 5.81
N THR A 118 -18.53 -10.88 4.84
CA THR A 118 -19.56 -11.92 4.92
C THR A 118 -18.99 -13.23 4.40
N CYS A 119 -18.71 -14.16 5.30
CA CYS A 119 -18.32 -15.53 4.95
C CYS A 119 -19.56 -16.42 4.89
N LYS A 120 -19.73 -17.14 3.79
CA LYS A 120 -20.83 -18.11 3.62
C LYS A 120 -20.27 -19.51 3.43
N ARG A 121 -20.61 -20.43 4.34
CA ARG A 121 -20.18 -21.83 4.25
C ARG A 121 -20.84 -22.52 3.06
N LEU A 122 -20.04 -23.17 2.21
CA LEU A 122 -20.52 -23.80 0.98
C LEU A 122 -21.39 -25.04 1.21
N LYS A 123 -21.27 -25.67 2.38
CA LYS A 123 -21.95 -26.93 2.70
C LYS A 123 -23.44 -26.76 3.03
N ASP A 124 -23.80 -25.70 3.73
CA ASP A 124 -25.15 -25.49 4.27
C ASP A 124 -25.64 -24.04 4.21
N ASP A 125 -24.92 -23.19 3.46
CA ASP A 125 -25.24 -21.78 3.23
C ASP A 125 -25.32 -20.90 4.48
N VAL A 126 -24.78 -21.37 5.62
CA VAL A 126 -24.71 -20.57 6.85
C VAL A 126 -23.76 -19.40 6.65
N LYS A 127 -24.25 -18.19 6.97
CA LYS A 127 -23.47 -16.95 6.91
C LYS A 127 -22.94 -16.57 8.28
N LYS A 128 -21.75 -15.98 8.30
CA LYS A 128 -21.17 -15.27 9.45
C LYS A 128 -20.49 -14.00 8.94
N GLU A 129 -20.52 -12.97 9.78
CA GLU A 129 -19.74 -11.75 9.58
C GLU A 129 -18.53 -11.82 10.49
N VAL A 130 -17.37 -11.51 9.93
CA VAL A 130 -16.06 -11.55 10.60
C VAL A 130 -15.21 -10.41 10.06
N THR A 131 -14.11 -10.08 10.73
CA THR A 131 -13.18 -9.06 10.23
C THR A 131 -12.33 -9.60 9.08
N LEU A 132 -11.65 -8.72 8.34
CA LEU A 132 -10.74 -9.12 7.26
C LEU A 132 -9.66 -10.08 7.75
N SER A 133 -9.04 -9.78 8.90
CA SER A 133 -8.02 -10.65 9.49
C SER A 133 -8.56 -12.05 9.80
N GLU A 134 -9.76 -12.13 10.38
CA GLU A 134 -10.43 -13.40 10.66
C GLU A 134 -10.80 -14.15 9.37
N ALA A 135 -11.29 -13.44 8.34
CA ALA A 135 -11.64 -14.01 7.05
C ALA A 135 -10.42 -14.62 6.33
N LEU A 136 -9.30 -13.91 6.29
CA LEU A 136 -8.07 -14.41 5.69
C LEU A 136 -7.48 -15.58 6.48
N SER A 137 -7.56 -15.53 7.81
CA SER A 137 -7.16 -16.64 8.68
C SER A 137 -8.05 -17.88 8.48
N LEU A 138 -9.35 -17.69 8.28
CA LEU A 138 -10.28 -18.75 7.90
C LEU A 138 -9.89 -19.37 6.56
N TYR A 139 -9.69 -18.55 5.53
CA TYR A 139 -9.32 -19.01 4.18
C TYR A 139 -8.03 -19.82 4.17
N ARG A 140 -7.00 -19.35 4.89
CA ARG A 140 -5.73 -20.08 5.04
C ARG A 140 -5.91 -21.44 5.73
N SER A 141 -6.83 -21.53 6.70
CA SER A 141 -7.14 -22.77 7.43
C SER A 141 -7.91 -23.79 6.59
N GLU A 142 -8.69 -23.36 5.59
CA GLU A 142 -9.42 -24.26 4.68
C GLU A 142 -8.49 -25.23 3.94
N LYS A 143 -7.26 -24.78 3.62
CA LYS A 143 -6.23 -25.59 2.95
C LYS A 143 -5.81 -26.83 3.76
N LEU A 144 -6.19 -26.91 5.04
CA LEU A 144 -5.84 -27.99 5.98
C LEU A 144 -6.97 -29.03 6.21
N ASN A 145 -8.04 -29.02 5.40
CA ASN A 145 -9.25 -29.88 5.46
C ASN A 145 -10.40 -29.40 6.36
N GLU A 146 -10.63 -28.09 6.47
CA GLU A 146 -11.85 -27.55 7.07
C GLU A 146 -13.01 -27.37 6.08
N ASP A 147 -14.18 -26.97 6.60
CA ASP A 147 -15.31 -26.49 5.80
C ASP A 147 -14.86 -25.38 4.84
N GLN A 148 -15.38 -25.35 3.61
CA GLN A 148 -15.06 -24.30 2.63
C GLN A 148 -16.06 -23.15 2.67
N TYR A 149 -15.60 -21.94 2.40
CA TYR A 149 -16.42 -20.73 2.41
C TYR A 149 -16.30 -19.92 1.11
N SER A 150 -17.34 -19.16 0.78
CA SER A 150 -17.23 -18.03 -0.16
C SER A 150 -17.13 -16.73 0.65
N TYR A 151 -16.31 -15.81 0.17
CA TYR A 151 -16.00 -14.55 0.84
C TYR A 151 -16.59 -13.37 0.06
N ASP A 152 -17.28 -12.48 0.75
CA ASP A 152 -17.81 -11.23 0.19
C ASP A 152 -17.13 -10.05 0.90
N PHE A 153 -16.23 -9.37 0.17
CA PHE A 153 -15.42 -8.25 0.63
C PHE A 153 -16.02 -6.89 0.29
N SER A 154 -17.24 -6.84 -0.29
CA SER A 154 -17.81 -5.60 -0.83
C SER A 154 -17.97 -4.48 0.20
N GLU A 155 -18.15 -4.83 1.48
CA GLU A 155 -18.25 -3.88 2.60
C GLU A 155 -16.89 -3.40 3.15
N CYS A 156 -15.78 -3.85 2.57
CA CYS A 156 -14.43 -3.45 2.99
C CYS A 156 -13.75 -2.48 2.00
N LEU A 157 -14.38 -2.17 0.86
CA LEU A 157 -13.73 -1.45 -0.24
C LEU A 157 -13.70 0.09 -0.06
N ASP A 158 -14.29 0.62 1.01
CA ASP A 158 -14.41 2.04 1.31
C ASP A 158 -13.31 2.57 2.24
N TYR A 159 -12.20 1.85 2.35
CA TYR A 159 -11.04 2.28 3.13
C TYR A 159 -10.52 3.63 2.62
N ASP A 160 -10.56 4.63 3.50
CA ASP A 160 -10.22 6.02 3.18
C ASP A 160 -8.69 6.18 3.07
N LEU A 161 -8.16 6.20 1.85
CA LEU A 161 -6.75 6.48 1.58
C LEU A 161 -6.54 7.98 1.35
N ASP A 162 -5.48 8.54 1.92
CA ASP A 162 -5.04 9.88 1.53
C ASP A 162 -4.43 9.83 0.11
N GLU A 163 -5.29 10.08 -0.90
CA GLU A 163 -5.00 9.98 -2.35
C GLU A 163 -3.77 10.78 -2.82
N TYR A 164 -3.31 11.75 -2.03
CA TYR A 164 -2.16 12.60 -2.36
C TYR A 164 -0.79 11.95 -2.07
N THR A 165 -0.77 10.73 -1.54
CA THR A 165 0.46 10.18 -0.94
C THR A 165 1.11 9.02 -1.68
N ILE A 166 0.54 8.53 -2.78
CA ILE A 166 1.18 7.50 -3.59
C ILE A 166 2.30 8.18 -4.41
N PRO A 167 3.59 7.98 -4.09
CA PRO A 167 4.65 8.50 -4.94
C PRO A 167 4.55 7.78 -6.28
N ILE A 168 4.54 8.51 -7.39
CA ILE A 168 4.48 7.95 -8.74
C ILE A 168 5.57 6.89 -8.96
N ASP A 169 6.72 7.04 -8.30
CA ASP A 169 7.87 6.13 -8.35
C ASP A 169 7.62 4.76 -7.68
N ALA A 170 6.54 4.59 -6.91
CA ALA A 170 6.16 3.30 -6.31
C ALA A 170 5.15 2.50 -7.16
N ALA A 171 4.59 3.12 -8.20
CA ALA A 171 3.66 2.49 -9.14
C ALA A 171 4.36 1.92 -10.38
N ILE A 172 5.67 2.16 -10.54
CA ILE A 172 6.49 1.60 -11.60
C ILE A 172 7.22 0.41 -10.98
N ASP A 173 6.57 -0.74 -11.02
CA ASP A 173 7.23 -2.03 -10.84
C ASP A 173 8.25 -2.22 -11.97
N GLU A 174 9.38 -2.89 -11.72
CA GLU A 174 10.45 -3.14 -12.72
C GLU A 174 9.93 -3.92 -13.96
N GLU A 175 8.70 -4.45 -13.91
CA GLU A 175 8.00 -5.09 -15.04
C GLU A 175 7.56 -4.08 -16.13
N TYR A 176 7.50 -2.78 -15.83
CA TYR A 176 7.18 -1.74 -16.82
C TYR A 176 8.40 -1.14 -17.54
N ASP A 177 9.61 -1.28 -16.98
CA ASP A 177 10.84 -0.82 -17.65
C ASP A 177 11.14 -1.68 -18.89
N ASP A 178 10.86 -2.98 -18.84
CA ASP A 178 10.99 -3.88 -20.01
C ASP A 178 9.99 -3.53 -21.13
N ILE A 179 8.85 -2.88 -20.82
CA ILE A 179 7.86 -2.45 -21.82
C ILE A 179 8.27 -1.11 -22.46
N LEU A 180 8.93 -0.22 -21.71
CA LEU A 180 9.40 1.07 -22.22
C LEU A 180 10.66 0.95 -23.09
N GLU A 181 11.55 -0.01 -22.80
CA GLU A 181 12.74 -0.26 -23.64
C GLU A 181 12.40 -0.83 -25.02
N GLU A 182 11.29 -1.56 -25.19
CA GLU A 182 10.87 -2.06 -26.53
C GLU A 182 10.22 -0.99 -27.43
N ASP A 183 9.72 0.11 -26.87
CA ASP A 183 8.95 1.12 -27.63
C ASP A 183 9.76 2.37 -28.05
N GLU A 184 10.96 2.62 -27.51
CA GLU A 184 11.81 3.76 -27.96
C GLU A 184 12.30 3.59 -29.41
N ASP A 185 12.45 2.36 -29.91
CA ASP A 185 12.83 2.08 -31.30
C ASP A 185 11.66 2.33 -32.30
N LEU A 186 10.42 2.51 -31.82
CA LEU A 186 9.25 2.69 -32.70
C LEU A 186 8.99 4.16 -33.07
N TYR A 187 9.47 5.11 -32.26
CA TYR A 187 9.18 6.54 -32.45
C TYR A 187 10.21 7.29 -33.30
N GLU A 188 11.36 6.68 -33.64
CA GLU A 188 12.37 7.36 -34.46
C GLU A 188 12.06 7.37 -35.97
N ASP A 189 11.18 6.47 -36.47
CA ASP A 189 10.92 6.32 -37.92
C ASP A 189 9.48 6.67 -38.38
N GLY A 190 8.67 7.27 -37.50
CA GLY A 190 7.21 7.32 -37.70
C GLY A 190 6.55 8.68 -37.99
N LEU A 191 7.25 9.82 -37.92
CA LEU A 191 6.58 11.14 -37.88
C LEU A 191 6.89 12.10 -39.04
N ILE A 192 7.56 11.65 -40.11
CA ILE A 192 7.68 12.44 -41.35
C ILE A 192 6.87 11.77 -42.46
N ASP A 193 5.63 12.25 -42.65
CA ASP A 193 4.85 11.94 -43.84
C ASP A 193 5.59 12.51 -45.07
N ARG A 194 6.22 11.64 -45.87
CA ARG A 194 6.94 12.03 -47.10
C ARG A 194 5.99 12.48 -48.21
N ASP A 195 4.70 12.20 -48.12
CA ASP A 195 3.71 12.61 -49.11
C ASP A 195 3.12 14.01 -48.81
N PHE A 196 3.22 14.47 -47.55
CA PHE A 196 2.86 15.82 -47.13
C PHE A 196 3.92 16.44 -46.20
N PRO A 197 5.09 16.84 -46.74
CA PRO A 197 6.05 17.61 -45.96
C PRO A 197 5.38 18.90 -45.47
N VAL A 198 5.56 19.21 -44.18
CA VAL A 198 5.14 20.47 -43.59
C VAL A 198 5.82 21.59 -44.40
N ILE A 199 5.02 22.42 -45.07
CA ILE A 199 5.52 23.53 -45.86
C ILE A 199 6.10 24.54 -44.88
N ASP A 200 7.43 24.58 -44.85
CA ASP A 200 8.22 25.67 -44.28
C ASP A 200 7.94 26.94 -45.10
N GLY A 201 7.54 28.01 -44.42
CA GLY A 201 7.47 29.34 -45.01
C GLY A 201 6.15 30.07 -44.75
N GLU A 202 6.19 31.01 -43.80
CA GLU A 202 6.08 32.43 -44.17
C GLU A 202 6.83 33.25 -43.12
N ASP A 203 7.93 33.87 -43.59
CA ASP A 203 8.65 34.94 -42.92
C ASP A 203 7.65 36.08 -42.63
N TYR A 204 7.34 36.32 -41.35
CA TYR A 204 6.83 37.61 -40.94
C TYR A 204 8.05 38.49 -40.63
N GLU A 205 8.41 39.34 -41.58
CA GLU A 205 9.27 40.49 -41.33
C GLU A 205 8.66 41.28 -40.15
N GLU A 206 9.40 41.39 -39.04
CA GLU A 206 9.10 42.36 -37.98
C GLU A 206 9.22 43.76 -38.61
N GLU A 207 8.10 44.39 -38.95
CA GLU A 207 8.07 45.84 -39.12
C GLU A 207 8.32 46.48 -37.74
N GLU A 208 9.51 47.07 -37.57
CA GLU A 208 9.84 47.97 -36.48
C GLU A 208 8.88 49.17 -36.49
N ASP A 209 7.87 49.17 -35.61
CA ASP A 209 7.12 50.38 -35.26
C ASP A 209 8.00 51.29 -34.38
N ASP A 210 8.78 52.13 -35.07
CA ASP A 210 9.51 53.26 -34.50
C ASP A 210 8.50 54.31 -33.98
N TYR A 211 8.25 54.33 -32.67
CA TYR A 211 7.57 55.46 -32.03
C TYR A 211 8.56 56.65 -31.92
N GLU A 212 8.57 57.52 -32.94
CA GLU A 212 9.12 58.87 -32.81
C GLU A 212 8.27 59.68 -31.82
N ASP A 213 8.84 59.93 -30.65
CA ASP A 213 8.50 61.07 -29.81
C ASP A 213 8.99 62.35 -30.55
N TYR A 214 8.06 63.26 -30.86
CA TYR A 214 8.12 64.74 -30.94
C TYR A 214 7.34 65.38 -32.11
#